data_AF-A0A0C1R3B4-F1
#
_entry.id   AF-A0A0C1R3B4-F1
#
_cell.length_a   1.000
_cell.length_b   1.000
_cell.length_c   1.000
_cell.angle_alpha   90.00
_cell.angle_beta   90.00
_cell.angle_gamma   90.00
#
_symmetry.space_group_name_H-M   'P 1'
#
loop_
_entity.id
_entity.type
_entity.pdbx_description
1 polymer ?
#
loop_
_entity_poly.entity_id
_entity_poly.type
_entity_poly.pdbx_seq_one_letter_code
_entity_poly.pdbx_strand_id
1 'polypeptide(L)'
;MQCQCFRSIAVSLIAIGLNCGCTTKSNQQDTSVAPYLPNEQLAAPKTAPLFLVAAPGEPTIEPFYIDWSAARGSIKVPPSVMHWSAIAQKSTTLGWLETSQIPIRVVIYVYPQVSPTGIPPENSGFEHRCLHSSSQQSFCTYRKIVHSNKSAIELTVRDKLGPDACYVVVHGAWIVQDSQAVPYNEVSASWGWSRCPR
;
A
#
# COMPACT_ATOMS: atom_id res chain seq x y z
N MET A 1 21.37 -21.17 -24.54
CA MET A 1 21.82 -19.97 -23.81
C MET A 1 21.03 -19.88 -22.52
N GLN A 2 21.70 -20.10 -21.39
CA GLN A 2 21.14 -20.13 -20.05
C GLN A 2 21.35 -18.75 -19.39
N CYS A 3 20.29 -18.11 -18.93
CA CYS A 3 20.38 -17.03 -17.94
C CYS A 3 20.06 -17.64 -16.57
N GLN A 4 21.09 -17.81 -15.75
CA GLN A 4 20.96 -18.10 -14.33
C GLN A 4 20.93 -16.77 -13.57
N CYS A 5 19.80 -16.44 -12.95
CA CYS A 5 19.76 -15.47 -11.85
C CYS A 5 19.86 -16.27 -10.55
N PHE A 6 20.98 -16.12 -9.86
CA PHE A 6 21.21 -16.72 -8.56
C PHE A 6 20.19 -16.18 -7.55
N ARG A 7 19.46 -17.11 -6.93
CA ARG A 7 18.63 -16.88 -5.75
C ARG A 7 19.55 -16.51 -4.58
N SER A 8 19.19 -15.47 -3.84
CA SER A 8 19.44 -15.45 -2.41
C SER A 8 18.09 -15.45 -1.70
N ILE A 9 17.98 -16.36 -0.75
CA ILE A 9 16.76 -16.73 -0.04
C ILE A 9 16.48 -15.66 1.03
N ALA A 10 15.20 -15.32 1.18
CA ALA A 10 14.59 -14.36 2.10
C ALA A 10 14.32 -12.95 1.52
N VAL A 11 13.02 -12.61 1.49
CA VAL A 11 12.44 -11.28 1.25
C VAL A 11 12.43 -10.78 -0.20
N SER A 12 11.66 -11.46 -1.05
CA SER A 12 11.02 -10.86 -2.24
C SER A 12 9.55 -10.52 -1.94
N LEU A 13 9.31 -9.95 -0.75
CA LEU A 13 8.07 -9.23 -0.47
C LEU A 13 8.42 -7.76 -0.57
N ILE A 14 7.52 -6.99 -1.17
CA ILE A 14 7.76 -5.66 -1.73
C ILE A 14 8.39 -5.82 -3.11
N ALA A 15 7.57 -5.57 -4.13
CA ALA A 15 8.01 -5.29 -5.47
C ALA A 15 9.11 -4.22 -5.40
N ILE A 16 10.36 -4.68 -5.36
CA ILE A 16 11.49 -3.87 -5.76
C ILE A 16 11.18 -3.48 -7.18
N GLY A 17 11.20 -2.18 -7.47
CA GLY A 17 11.28 -1.69 -8.83
C GLY A 17 12.52 -2.28 -9.50
N LEU A 18 12.37 -3.45 -10.10
CA LEU A 18 13.34 -4.07 -10.98
C LEU A 18 12.65 -4.23 -12.32
N ASN A 19 13.14 -3.44 -13.27
CA ASN A 19 12.78 -3.45 -14.67
C ASN A 19 13.23 -4.80 -15.28
N CYS A 20 12.45 -5.86 -15.05
CA CYS A 20 12.63 -7.16 -15.67
C CYS A 20 11.38 -7.45 -16.50
N GLY A 21 11.49 -7.22 -17.81
CA GLY A 21 10.43 -7.52 -18.77
C GLY A 21 10.14 -9.02 -18.81
N CYS A 22 8.96 -9.41 -18.31
CA CYS A 22 8.30 -10.65 -18.65
C CYS A 22 6.82 -10.34 -18.91
N THR A 23 6.37 -10.73 -20.09
CA THR A 23 5.07 -10.46 -20.70
C THR A 23 3.89 -10.88 -19.82
N THR A 24 3.09 -9.91 -19.38
CA THR A 24 1.73 -10.12 -18.87
C THR A 24 0.71 -9.93 -19.99
N LYS A 25 -0.27 -10.83 -20.04
CA LYS A 25 -1.46 -10.66 -20.89
C LYS A 25 -2.12 -9.33 -20.53
N SER A 26 -2.14 -8.44 -21.52
CA SER A 26 -2.93 -7.21 -21.53
C SER A 26 -4.39 -7.50 -21.17
N ASN A 27 -4.89 -6.77 -20.16
CA ASN A 27 -6.23 -6.20 -20.23
C ASN A 27 -6.27 -4.92 -19.39
N GLN A 28 -6.51 -3.81 -20.09
CA GLN A 28 -6.77 -2.45 -19.62
C GLN A 28 -5.68 -1.81 -18.76
N GLN A 29 -4.75 -1.19 -19.47
CA GLN A 29 -3.88 -0.13 -18.96
C GLN A 29 -4.75 1.11 -18.71
N ASP A 30 -5.40 1.16 -17.55
CA ASP A 30 -6.05 2.37 -17.05
C ASP A 30 -4.94 3.35 -16.67
N THR A 31 -4.86 4.47 -17.38
CA THR A 31 -3.83 5.49 -17.23
C THR A 31 -4.02 6.24 -15.91
N SER A 32 -3.69 5.59 -14.80
CA SER A 32 -3.60 6.18 -13.46
C SER A 32 -2.37 7.08 -13.41
N VAL A 33 -2.53 8.31 -13.87
CA VAL A 33 -1.58 9.41 -13.68
C VAL A 33 -1.59 9.76 -12.19
N ALA A 34 -0.41 9.88 -11.58
CA ALA A 34 -0.29 10.42 -10.22
C ALA A 34 -1.16 11.69 -10.07
N PRO A 35 -1.77 11.93 -8.89
CA PRO A 35 -2.65 13.09 -8.74
C PRO A 35 -1.93 14.38 -9.12
N TYR A 36 -2.53 15.16 -10.03
CA TYR A 36 -2.00 16.48 -10.39
C TYR A 36 -2.30 17.47 -9.26
N LEU A 37 -1.38 17.52 -8.31
CA LEU A 37 -1.44 18.36 -7.11
C LEU A 37 -0.14 19.13 -6.95
N PRO A 38 -0.14 20.26 -6.22
CA PRO A 38 1.09 20.97 -5.86
C PRO A 38 2.07 20.03 -5.17
N ASN A 39 3.36 20.15 -5.50
CA ASN A 39 4.39 19.25 -5.00
C ASN A 39 4.43 19.20 -3.47
N GLU A 40 4.09 20.29 -2.77
CA GLU A 40 4.07 20.38 -1.31
C GLU A 40 3.03 19.44 -0.68
N GLN A 41 1.96 19.14 -1.42
CA GLN A 41 0.95 18.17 -0.97
C GLN A 41 1.38 16.73 -1.21
N LEU A 42 2.24 16.49 -2.21
CA LEU A 42 2.71 15.16 -2.62
C LEU A 42 4.02 14.76 -1.94
N ALA A 43 4.76 15.73 -1.40
CA ALA A 43 6.00 15.51 -0.67
C ALA A 43 5.78 14.52 0.47
N ALA A 44 6.75 13.65 0.70
CA ALA A 44 6.74 12.74 1.82
C ALA A 44 6.65 13.53 3.14
N PRO A 45 5.82 13.09 4.10
CA PRO A 45 5.87 13.65 5.44
C PRO A 45 7.24 13.41 6.07
N LYS A 46 7.65 14.31 6.98
CA LYS A 46 8.94 14.21 7.70
C LYS A 46 9.13 12.86 8.39
N THR A 47 8.04 12.27 8.87
CA THR A 47 8.01 10.96 9.50
C THR A 47 6.99 10.09 8.78
N ALA A 48 7.31 8.79 8.65
CA ALA A 48 6.38 7.82 8.10
C ALA A 48 5.05 7.80 8.87
N PRO A 49 3.90 7.62 8.20
CA PRO A 49 2.64 7.35 8.88
C PRO A 49 2.77 6.07 9.70
N LEU A 50 2.49 6.14 11.00
CA LEU A 50 2.70 5.03 11.92
C LEU A 50 1.51 4.08 12.03
N PHE A 51 0.32 4.53 11.60
CA PHE A 51 -0.90 3.76 11.77
C PHE A 51 -1.82 3.95 10.56
N LEU A 52 -2.44 2.85 10.16
CA LEU A 52 -3.71 2.87 9.45
C LEU A 52 -4.80 2.65 10.50
N VAL A 53 -5.55 3.70 10.82
CA VAL A 53 -6.69 3.61 11.72
C VAL A 53 -7.80 2.91 10.96
N ALA A 54 -8.14 1.67 11.29
CA ALA A 54 -9.24 0.99 10.61
C ALA A 54 -10.58 1.67 10.90
N ALA A 55 -11.63 1.30 10.17
CA ALA A 55 -12.98 1.86 10.30
C ALA A 55 -13.49 1.93 11.77
N PRO A 56 -14.53 2.73 12.10
CA PRO A 56 -14.93 2.94 13.49
C PRO A 56 -15.27 1.60 14.17
N GLY A 57 -14.65 1.35 15.33
CA GLY A 57 -14.80 0.10 16.08
C GLY A 57 -13.83 -1.01 15.70
N GLU A 58 -12.91 -0.77 14.75
CA GLU A 58 -11.83 -1.68 14.36
C GLU A 58 -10.48 -1.20 14.96
N PRO A 59 -9.48 -2.10 15.12
CA PRO A 59 -8.19 -1.74 15.70
C PRO A 59 -7.34 -0.85 14.78
N THR A 60 -6.38 -0.13 15.36
CA THR A 60 -5.29 0.48 14.59
C THR A 60 -4.34 -0.58 14.07
N ILE A 61 -3.84 -0.39 12.84
CA ILE A 61 -2.92 -1.31 12.18
C ILE A 61 -1.56 -0.63 12.08
N GLU A 62 -0.54 -1.26 12.64
CA GLU A 62 0.84 -0.83 12.46
C GLU A 62 1.39 -1.27 11.10
N PRO A 63 2.29 -0.50 10.49
CA PRO A 63 2.96 -0.91 9.27
C PRO A 63 3.86 -2.10 9.58
N PHE A 64 3.83 -3.14 8.76
CA PHE A 64 4.81 -4.23 8.82
C PHE A 64 6.05 -3.91 7.99
N TYR A 65 5.97 -2.90 7.13
CA TYR A 65 7.08 -2.42 6.31
C TYR A 65 7.10 -0.90 6.25
N ILE A 66 8.29 -0.31 6.36
CA ILE A 66 8.57 1.10 6.10
C ILE A 66 9.92 1.18 5.40
N ASP A 67 9.98 1.88 4.27
CA ASP A 67 11.23 2.38 3.70
C ASP A 67 11.14 3.90 3.58
N TRP A 68 11.74 4.57 4.57
CA TRP A 68 11.85 6.02 4.61
C TRP A 68 13.29 6.50 4.38
N SER A 69 14.16 5.62 3.88
CA SER A 69 15.60 5.85 3.78
C SER A 69 15.95 7.06 2.91
N ALA A 70 15.25 7.23 1.78
CA ALA A 70 15.44 8.37 0.89
C ALA A 70 15.08 9.71 1.54
N ALA A 71 14.19 9.71 2.54
CA ALA A 71 13.87 10.88 3.36
C ALA A 71 14.75 10.97 4.63
N ARG A 72 15.84 10.18 4.70
CA ARG A 72 16.72 10.03 5.87
C ARG A 72 15.98 9.57 7.14
N GLY A 73 14.86 8.88 6.96
CA GLY A 73 14.04 8.35 8.03
C GLY A 73 14.35 6.88 8.33
N SER A 74 13.48 6.26 9.13
CA SER A 74 13.62 4.88 9.57
C SER A 74 13.30 3.87 8.47
N ILE A 75 13.86 2.67 8.63
CA ILE A 75 13.52 1.49 7.85
C ILE A 75 12.94 0.46 8.82
N LYS A 76 11.79 -0.11 8.48
CA LYS A 76 11.19 -1.26 9.16
C LYS A 76 11.07 -2.37 8.13
N VAL A 77 11.85 -3.44 8.29
CA VAL A 77 11.79 -4.61 7.40
C VAL A 77 10.61 -5.51 7.79
N PRO A 78 9.98 -6.21 6.82
CA PRO A 78 8.94 -7.18 7.13
C PRO A 78 9.47 -8.31 8.02
N PRO A 79 8.66 -8.83 8.96
CA PRO A 79 9.06 -9.98 9.76
C PRO A 79 9.13 -11.25 8.89
N SER A 80 9.93 -12.23 9.31
CA SER A 80 10.00 -13.56 8.66
C SER A 80 8.73 -14.39 8.86
N VAL A 81 7.91 -14.05 9.86
CA VAL A 81 6.60 -14.62 10.14
C VAL A 81 5.61 -13.48 10.30
N MET A 82 4.53 -13.50 9.51
CA MET A 82 3.55 -12.42 9.50
C MET A 82 2.34 -12.76 10.38
N HIS A 83 2.10 -11.89 11.36
CA HIS A 83 0.89 -11.91 12.16
C HIS A 83 -0.10 -10.88 11.62
N TRP A 84 -1.29 -11.35 11.22
CA TRP A 84 -2.31 -10.50 10.62
C TRP A 84 -3.33 -10.11 11.68
N SER A 85 -3.50 -8.81 11.87
CA SER A 85 -4.60 -8.29 12.70
C SER A 85 -5.93 -8.71 12.08
N ALA A 86 -6.82 -9.30 12.88
CA ALA A 86 -8.15 -9.67 12.43
C ALA A 86 -9.05 -8.43 12.42
N ILE A 87 -9.69 -8.15 11.29
CA ILE A 87 -10.56 -6.99 11.08
C ILE A 87 -11.81 -7.49 10.37
N ALA A 88 -12.99 -7.20 10.93
CA ALA A 88 -14.26 -7.66 10.34
C ALA A 88 -14.59 -6.90 9.05
N GLN A 89 -14.13 -5.66 8.96
CA GLN A 89 -14.24 -4.76 7.80
C GLN A 89 -15.69 -4.65 7.32
N LYS A 90 -16.54 -4.11 8.20
CA LYS A 90 -17.98 -3.95 7.94
C LYS A 90 -18.30 -2.76 7.02
N SER A 91 -17.33 -1.87 6.83
CA SER A 91 -17.44 -0.62 6.07
C SER A 91 -16.70 -0.69 4.72
N THR A 92 -17.11 0.16 3.78
CA THR A 92 -16.37 0.45 2.54
C THR A 92 -15.12 1.30 2.82
N THR A 93 -15.09 2.06 3.92
CA THR A 93 -13.87 2.70 4.39
C THR A 93 -12.94 1.65 5.00
N LEU A 94 -11.74 1.53 4.44
CA LEU A 94 -10.70 0.64 4.96
C LEU A 94 -10.05 1.22 6.20
N GLY A 95 -9.85 2.54 6.19
CA GLY A 95 -9.24 3.25 7.29
C GLY A 95 -8.71 4.62 6.89
N TRP A 96 -7.95 5.19 7.81
CA TRP A 96 -7.37 6.52 7.69
C TRP A 96 -5.87 6.47 7.99
N LEU A 97 -5.08 7.04 7.09
CA LEU A 97 -3.68 7.34 7.35
C LEU A 97 -3.62 8.73 7.96
N GLU A 98 -3.15 8.87 9.21
CA GLU A 98 -2.99 10.17 9.87
C GLU A 98 -1.80 10.95 9.28
N THR A 99 -2.00 11.52 8.10
CA THR A 99 -1.01 12.37 7.42
C THR A 99 -1.69 13.50 6.67
N SER A 100 -1.00 14.65 6.59
CA SER A 100 -1.44 15.80 5.79
C SER A 100 -1.01 15.72 4.32
N GLN A 101 -0.07 14.82 4.02
CA GLN A 101 0.57 14.63 2.72
C GLN A 101 -0.11 13.49 1.96
N ILE A 102 -0.51 13.77 0.73
CA ILE A 102 -1.24 12.85 -0.13
C ILE A 102 -0.21 11.91 -0.79
N PRO A 103 -0.35 10.58 -0.63
CA PRO A 103 0.50 9.63 -1.34
C PRO A 103 0.38 9.83 -2.85
N ILE A 104 1.50 9.78 -3.57
CA ILE A 104 1.50 9.78 -5.03
C ILE A 104 0.89 8.49 -5.61
N ARG A 105 0.91 7.43 -4.80
CA ARG A 105 0.39 6.11 -5.16
C ARG A 105 -0.13 5.41 -3.91
N VAL A 106 -1.33 4.86 -4.03
CA VAL A 106 -1.89 3.90 -3.06
C VAL A 106 -2.28 2.65 -3.83
N VAL A 107 -1.82 1.49 -3.35
CA VAL A 107 -2.12 0.19 -3.93
C VAL A 107 -2.69 -0.71 -2.84
N ILE A 108 -3.78 -1.39 -3.16
CA ILE A 108 -4.35 -2.45 -2.31
C ILE A 108 -4.04 -3.77 -2.99
N TYR A 109 -3.38 -4.66 -2.25
CA TYR A 109 -3.21 -6.05 -2.65
C TYR A 109 -4.20 -6.92 -1.87
N VAL A 110 -4.87 -7.81 -2.57
CA VAL A 110 -5.82 -8.76 -1.99
C VAL A 110 -5.33 -10.17 -2.25
N TYR A 111 -5.12 -10.95 -1.19
CA TYR A 111 -4.68 -12.33 -1.26
C TYR A 111 -5.74 -13.27 -0.67
N PRO A 112 -6.06 -14.38 -1.35
CA PRO A 112 -7.04 -15.35 -0.86
C PRO A 112 -6.48 -16.23 0.26
N GLN A 113 -5.16 -16.40 0.31
CA GLN A 113 -4.50 -17.27 1.28
C GLN A 113 -3.07 -16.81 1.57
N VAL A 114 -2.51 -17.33 2.66
CA VAL A 114 -1.10 -17.17 3.04
C VAL A 114 -0.47 -18.54 3.29
N SER A 115 0.84 -18.61 3.18
CA SER A 115 1.63 -19.79 3.56
C SER A 115 1.61 -20.03 5.08
N PRO A 116 2.16 -21.15 5.59
CA PRO A 116 2.24 -21.41 7.03
C PRO A 116 2.98 -20.35 7.84
N THR A 117 3.87 -19.56 7.22
CA THR A 117 4.55 -18.43 7.88
C THR A 117 3.69 -17.15 7.89
N GLY A 118 2.44 -17.22 7.43
CA GLY A 118 1.56 -16.07 7.27
C GLY A 118 1.92 -15.19 6.07
N ILE A 119 2.93 -15.55 5.27
CA ILE A 119 3.35 -14.75 4.13
C ILE A 119 2.53 -15.11 2.88
N PRO A 120 1.95 -14.13 2.16
CA PRO A 120 1.19 -14.38 0.96
C PRO A 120 2.13 -14.80 -0.19
N PRO A 121 1.75 -15.78 -1.02
CA PRO A 121 2.47 -16.10 -2.24
C PRO A 121 2.46 -14.90 -3.21
N GLU A 122 3.59 -14.62 -3.84
CA GLU A 122 3.79 -13.47 -4.74
C GLU A 122 2.76 -13.43 -5.89
N ASN A 123 2.40 -14.59 -6.44
CA ASN A 123 1.56 -14.70 -7.63
C ASN A 123 0.09 -15.03 -7.34
N SER A 124 -0.35 -15.01 -6.08
CA SER A 124 -1.75 -15.29 -5.72
C SER A 124 -2.56 -14.04 -5.40
N GLY A 125 -1.94 -12.87 -5.42
CA GLY A 125 -2.59 -11.60 -5.10
C GLY A 125 -3.20 -10.90 -6.30
N PHE A 126 -4.23 -10.10 -6.05
CA PHE A 126 -4.76 -9.12 -6.99
C PHE A 126 -4.27 -7.72 -6.59
N GLU A 127 -3.71 -6.99 -7.54
CA GLU A 127 -3.29 -5.59 -7.37
C GLU A 127 -4.43 -4.65 -7.78
N HIS A 128 -4.78 -3.72 -6.89
CA HIS A 128 -5.72 -2.65 -7.18
C HIS A 128 -5.09 -1.30 -6.89
N ARG A 129 -4.90 -0.49 -7.94
CA ARG A 129 -4.42 0.89 -7.79
C ARG A 129 -5.58 1.80 -7.44
N CYS A 130 -5.43 2.55 -6.36
CA CYS A 130 -6.46 3.47 -5.94
C CYS A 130 -6.36 4.79 -6.67
N LEU A 131 -7.51 5.39 -6.99
CA LEU A 131 -7.55 6.71 -7.59
C LEU A 131 -7.62 7.78 -6.49
N HIS A 132 -6.87 8.86 -6.68
CA HIS A 132 -7.07 10.04 -5.86
C HIS A 132 -8.38 10.71 -6.28
N SER A 133 -9.30 10.92 -5.32
CA SER A 133 -10.66 11.45 -5.50
C SER A 133 -11.73 10.47 -6.03
N SER A 134 -12.99 10.88 -5.90
CA SER A 134 -14.20 10.10 -6.15
C SER A 134 -14.40 9.87 -7.66
N SER A 135 -13.82 8.80 -8.19
CA SER A 135 -14.32 8.20 -9.43
C SER A 135 -15.22 7.01 -9.08
N GLN A 136 -16.48 7.07 -9.50
CA GLN A 136 -17.42 5.96 -9.33
C GLN A 136 -16.98 4.68 -10.05
N GLN A 137 -15.95 4.72 -10.90
CA GLN A 137 -15.51 3.56 -11.69
C GLN A 137 -14.36 2.78 -11.04
N SER A 138 -13.64 3.35 -10.08
CA SER A 138 -12.47 2.70 -9.48
C SER A 138 -12.80 1.69 -8.38
N PHE A 139 -11.98 0.63 -8.26
CA PHE A 139 -12.10 -0.35 -7.16
C PHE A 139 -11.86 0.31 -5.79
N CYS A 140 -10.90 1.22 -5.71
CA CYS A 140 -10.60 1.96 -4.51
C CYS A 140 -10.25 3.41 -4.81
N THR A 141 -10.58 4.26 -3.85
CA THR A 141 -10.26 5.69 -3.87
C THR A 141 -9.55 6.09 -2.60
N TYR A 142 -8.75 7.14 -2.68
CA TYR A 142 -8.21 7.81 -1.51
C TYR A 142 -8.38 9.33 -1.62
N ARG A 143 -8.63 9.98 -0.48
CA ARG A 143 -8.81 11.44 -0.43
C ARG A 143 -8.38 12.01 0.90
N LYS A 144 -7.97 13.28 0.88
CA LYS A 144 -7.70 14.03 2.09
C LYS A 144 -9.00 14.41 2.80
N ILE A 145 -9.05 14.18 4.10
CA ILE A 145 -10.16 14.55 4.99
C ILE A 145 -9.62 15.14 6.29
N VAL A 146 -10.53 15.56 7.17
CA VAL A 146 -10.24 15.81 8.58
C VAL A 146 -10.86 14.67 9.39
N HIS A 147 -10.04 13.94 10.14
CA HIS A 147 -10.45 12.87 11.05
C HIS A 147 -9.93 13.16 12.45
N SER A 148 -10.82 13.18 13.45
CA SER A 148 -10.44 13.44 14.85
C SER A 148 -9.58 14.71 15.04
N ASN A 149 -9.98 15.81 14.39
CA ASN A 149 -9.28 17.10 14.35
C ASN A 149 -7.87 17.08 13.75
N LYS A 150 -7.48 16.01 13.04
CA LYS A 150 -6.22 15.90 12.31
C LYS A 150 -6.47 15.77 10.81
N SER A 151 -5.53 16.23 9.99
CA SER A 151 -5.54 15.87 8.56
C SER A 151 -5.26 14.37 8.40
N ALA A 152 -6.04 13.71 7.57
CA ALA A 152 -5.88 12.30 7.28
C ALA A 152 -6.16 11.99 5.81
N ILE A 153 -5.69 10.84 5.35
CA ILE A 153 -6.04 10.27 4.05
C ILE A 153 -7.00 9.12 4.31
N GLU A 154 -8.25 9.30 3.90
CA GLU A 154 -9.27 8.25 3.92
C GLU A 154 -9.07 7.31 2.74
N LEU A 155 -9.07 6.01 3.01
CA LEU A 155 -9.03 4.95 2.03
C LEU A 155 -10.40 4.28 1.95
N THR A 156 -10.96 4.19 0.75
CA THR A 156 -12.28 3.60 0.50
C THR A 156 -12.18 2.58 -0.61
N VAL A 157 -12.85 1.45 -0.45
CA VAL A 157 -13.13 0.48 -1.53
C VAL A 157 -14.58 0.67 -1.98
N ARG A 158 -14.82 0.65 -3.29
CA ARG A 158 -16.13 0.93 -3.89
C ARG A 158 -17.16 -0.10 -3.44
N ASP A 159 -16.83 -1.37 -3.70
CA ASP A 159 -17.59 -2.49 -3.21
C ASP A 159 -16.84 -3.05 -1.99
N LYS A 160 -17.58 -3.57 -1.01
CA LYS A 160 -16.95 -4.32 0.08
C LYS A 160 -16.02 -5.35 -0.57
N LEU A 161 -14.80 -5.48 -0.03
CA LEU A 161 -13.87 -6.49 -0.50
C LEU A 161 -14.60 -7.83 -0.63
N GLY A 162 -14.44 -8.50 -1.79
CA GLY A 162 -15.15 -9.72 -2.11
C GLY A 162 -15.01 -10.81 -1.03
N PRO A 163 -15.84 -11.85 -1.07
CA PRO A 163 -15.77 -12.94 -0.08
C PRO A 163 -14.40 -13.61 -0.02
N ASP A 164 -13.68 -13.64 -1.15
CA ASP A 164 -12.35 -14.26 -1.26
C ASP A 164 -11.20 -13.35 -0.80
N ALA A 165 -11.49 -12.12 -0.38
CA ALA A 165 -10.49 -11.16 0.06
C ALA A 165 -10.13 -11.40 1.53
N CYS A 166 -9.37 -12.47 1.78
CA CYS A 166 -8.96 -12.87 3.13
C CYS A 166 -7.87 -11.99 3.72
N TYR A 167 -6.80 -11.73 2.97
CA TYR A 167 -5.65 -10.98 3.46
C TYR A 167 -5.45 -9.74 2.60
N VAL A 168 -5.35 -8.59 3.25
CA VAL A 168 -5.34 -7.30 2.57
C VAL A 168 -4.09 -6.56 2.96
N VAL A 169 -3.37 -6.05 1.97
CA VAL A 169 -2.23 -5.15 2.17
C VAL A 169 -2.52 -3.81 1.52
N VAL A 170 -2.37 -2.74 2.29
CA VAL A 170 -2.35 -1.38 1.78
C VAL A 170 -0.90 -0.94 1.68
N HIS A 171 -0.51 -0.43 0.52
CA HIS A 171 0.80 0.15 0.29
C HIS A 171 0.64 1.60 -0.14
N GLY A 172 1.30 2.52 0.57
CA GLY A 172 1.35 3.94 0.24
C GLY A 172 2.78 4.35 -0.13
N ALA A 173 2.91 5.19 -1.15
CA ALA A 173 4.20 5.78 -1.55
C ALA A 173 4.10 7.30 -1.70
N TRP A 174 5.18 7.99 -1.35
CA TRP A 174 5.34 9.45 -1.43
C TRP A 174 6.65 9.81 -2.11
N ILE A 175 6.69 10.99 -2.74
CA ILE A 175 7.91 11.52 -3.34
C ILE A 175 8.74 12.27 -2.30
N VAL A 176 10.04 12.06 -2.29
CA VAL A 176 10.97 12.91 -1.55
C VAL A 176 11.29 14.10 -2.45
N GLN A 177 10.95 15.30 -1.98
CA GLN A 177 11.39 16.53 -2.63
C GLN A 177 12.87 16.73 -2.33
N ASP A 178 13.74 16.11 -3.13
CA ASP A 178 15.13 16.52 -3.23
C ASP A 178 15.26 17.44 -4.45
N SER A 179 15.71 18.67 -4.24
CA SER A 179 15.70 19.74 -5.23
C SER A 179 16.67 19.52 -6.40
N GLN A 180 17.44 18.43 -6.41
CA GLN A 180 18.46 18.17 -7.44
C GLN A 180 18.46 16.75 -8.05
N ALA A 181 17.58 15.84 -7.63
CA ALA A 181 17.57 14.46 -8.13
C ALA A 181 16.36 14.17 -9.03
N VAL A 182 16.63 13.90 -10.31
CA VAL A 182 15.70 13.22 -11.23
C VAL A 182 16.32 11.86 -11.57
N PRO A 183 15.60 10.73 -11.41
CA PRO A 183 14.20 10.60 -10.99
C PRO A 183 13.98 10.94 -9.50
N TYR A 184 12.75 11.36 -9.15
CA TYR A 184 12.36 11.58 -7.76
C TYR A 184 12.55 10.30 -6.95
N ASN A 185 13.16 10.41 -5.78
CA ASN A 185 13.21 9.29 -4.84
C ASN A 185 11.82 9.06 -4.23
N GLU A 186 11.45 7.81 -4.02
CA GLU A 186 10.20 7.44 -3.34
C GLU A 186 10.49 6.89 -1.93
N VAL A 187 9.58 7.13 -1.01
CA VAL A 187 9.50 6.43 0.28
C VAL A 187 8.15 5.76 0.39
N SER A 188 8.06 4.69 1.16
CA SER A 188 6.84 3.89 1.22
C SER A 188 6.62 3.18 2.56
N ALA A 189 5.37 2.80 2.80
CA ALA A 189 4.99 1.99 3.94
C ALA A 189 3.84 1.04 3.57
N SER A 190 3.78 -0.10 4.26
CA SER A 190 2.76 -1.13 4.03
C SER A 190 2.11 -1.58 5.34
N TRP A 191 0.78 -1.69 5.30
CA TRP A 191 -0.09 -2.15 6.40
C TRP A 191 -0.85 -3.39 5.95
N GLY A 192 -1.16 -4.30 6.86
CA GLY A 192 -1.86 -5.53 6.50
C GLY A 192 -2.79 -6.06 7.58
N TRP A 193 -3.92 -6.63 7.16
CA TRP A 193 -4.89 -7.31 8.04
C TRP A 193 -5.52 -8.53 7.37
N SER A 194 -6.18 -9.35 8.18
CA SER A 194 -6.98 -10.49 7.73
C SER A 194 -8.46 -10.26 8.05
N ARG A 195 -9.33 -10.70 7.16
CA ARG A 195 -10.78 -10.86 7.37
C ARG A 195 -11.17 -12.30 7.66
N CYS A 196 -10.28 -13.25 7.38
CA CYS A 196 -10.53 -14.66 7.56
C CYS A 196 -10.05 -15.12 8.96
N PRO A 197 -10.86 -15.95 9.65
CA PRO A 197 -10.40 -16.61 10.86
C PRO A 197 -9.18 -17.48 10.54
N ARG A 198 -8.24 -17.56 11.49
CA ARG A 198 -7.08 -18.44 11.41
C ARG A 198 -7.45 -19.87 11.76
#